data_AF-A0A926C5I8-F1
#
_entry.id   AF-A0A926C5I8-F1
#
_cell.length_a   1.000
_cell.length_b   1.000
_cell.length_c   1.000
_cell.angle_alpha   90.00
_cell.angle_beta   90.00
_cell.angle_gamma   90.00
#
_symmetry.space_group_name_H-M   'P 1'
#
loop_
_entity.id
_entity.type
_entity.pdbx_description
1 polymer ?
#
loop_
_entity_poly.entity_id
_entity_poly.type
_entity_poly.pdbx_seq_one_letter_code
_entity_poly.pdbx_strand_id
1 'polypeptide(L)' 'LSKVGILTPGFLREYRKHAWIVILVVAGIITPSPDIYSQVLVALPLAGLYEVSILVSGSIQRERLKAEREFMTQ' A
#
# COMPACT_ATOMS: atom_id res chain seq x y z
N LEU A 1 -1.97 -15.98 12.06
CA LEU A 1 -1.46 -15.25 10.87
C LEU A 1 -1.73 -13.74 11.02
N SER A 2 -1.85 -13.23 12.25
CA SER A 2 -0.74 -12.67 13.03
C SER A 2 -0.17 -11.41 12.37
N LYS A 3 -0.74 -10.26 12.77
CA LYS A 3 -0.03 -8.98 12.91
C LYS A 3 1.13 -8.82 11.94
N VAL A 4 0.87 -8.63 10.65
CA VAL A 4 1.94 -8.30 9.69
C VAL A 4 2.32 -6.84 9.95
N GLY A 5 3.05 -6.61 11.04
CA GLY A 5 3.74 -5.36 11.36
C GLY A 5 4.90 -5.05 10.40
N ILE A 6 5.02 -5.81 9.31
CA ILE A 6 5.96 -5.59 8.21
C ILE A 6 5.42 -4.50 7.27
N LEU A 7 4.10 -4.46 7.05
CA LEU A 7 3.45 -3.41 6.26
C LEU A 7 3.17 -2.20 7.15
N THR A 8 4.22 -1.47 7.48
CA THR A 8 4.11 -0.17 8.15
C THR A 8 3.88 0.93 7.12
N PRO A 9 3.14 2.00 7.46
CA PRO A 9 2.93 3.14 6.58
C PRO A 9 4.25 3.82 6.17
N GLY A 10 5.30 3.72 7.01
CA GLY A 10 6.66 4.15 6.65
C GLY A 10 7.24 3.34 5.49
N PHE A 11 7.20 2.01 5.60
CA PHE A 11 7.62 1.10 4.53
C PHE A 11 6.80 1.32 3.25
N LEU A 12 5.48 1.43 3.35
CA LEU A 12 4.65 1.69 2.18
C LEU A 12 5.01 3.04 1.52
N ARG A 13 5.26 4.12 2.28
CA ARG A 13 5.67 5.40 1.70
C ARG A 13 7.01 5.35 0.98
N GLU A 14 7.98 4.63 1.52
CA GLU A 14 9.30 4.46 0.91
C GLU A 14 9.23 3.66 -0.41
N TYR A 15 8.32 2.70 -0.48
CA TYR A 15 8.13 1.83 -1.65
C TYR A 15 7.13 2.34 -2.68
N ARG A 16 6.65 3.59 -2.58
CA ARG A 16 5.71 4.19 -3.56
C ARG A 16 6.15 4.01 -5.02
N LYS A 17 7.44 4.22 -5.31
CA LYS A 17 8.02 4.03 -6.65
C LYS A 17 7.95 2.57 -7.13
N HIS A 18 8.14 1.60 -6.24
CA HIS A 18 8.02 0.17 -6.56
C HIS A 18 6.56 -0.23 -6.76
N ALA A 19 5.65 0.31 -5.96
CA ALA A 19 4.22 0.06 -6.11
C ALA A 19 3.70 0.50 -7.48
N TRP A 20 4.12 1.67 -7.98
CA TRP A 20 3.80 2.11 -9.35
C TRP A 20 4.30 1.13 -10.42
N ILE A 21 5.54 0.64 -10.30
CA ILE A 21 6.09 -0.35 -11.24
C ILE A 21 5.27 -1.64 -11.20
N VAL A 22 4.97 -2.16 -10.00
CA VAL A 22 4.16 -3.37 -9.82
C VAL A 22 2.75 -3.19 -10.39
N ILE A 23 2.10 -2.06 -10.12
CA ILE A 23 0.78 -1.73 -10.65
C ILE A 23 0.79 -1.71 -12.18
N LEU A 24 1.82 -1.10 -12.80
CA LEU A 24 1.95 -1.05 -14.26
C LEU A 24 2.21 -2.42 -14.87
N VAL A 25 3.03 -3.25 -14.24
CA VAL A 25 3.30 -4.64 -14.66
C VAL A 25 2.02 -5.46 -14.57
N VAL A 26 1.31 -5.40 -13.45
CA VAL A 26 0.03 -6.11 -13.25
C VAL A 26 -1.01 -5.63 -14.26
N ALA A 27 -1.11 -4.32 -14.49
CA ALA A 27 -2.02 -3.75 -15.48
C ALA A 27 -1.68 -4.24 -16.90
N GLY A 28 -0.40 -4.35 -17.26
CA GLY A 28 0.04 -4.89 -18.55
C GLY A 28 -0.18 -6.40 -18.70
N ILE A 29 -0.20 -7.17 -17.60
CA ILE A 29 -0.58 -8.59 -17.62
C ILE A 29 -2.09 -8.75 -17.81
N ILE A 30 -2.89 -7.92 -17.15
CA ILE A 30 -4.36 -7.98 -17.21
C ILE A 30 -4.89 -7.42 -18.54
N THR A 31 -4.26 -6.37 -19.06
CA THR A 31 -4.68 -5.69 -20.29
C THR A 31 -3.90 -6.27 -21.47
N PRO A 32 -4.53 -7.09 -22.33
CA PRO A 32 -3.84 -7.72 -23.46
C PRO A 32 -3.44 -6.72 -24.55
N SER A 33 -4.09 -5.55 -24.58
CA SER A 33 -3.74 -4.44 -25.47
C SER A 33 -2.82 -3.47 -24.72
N PRO A 34 -1.54 -3.32 -25.12
CA PRO A 34 -0.57 -2.47 -24.43
C PRO A 34 -0.80 -0.99 -24.79
N ASP A 35 -2.02 -0.50 -24.61
CA ASP A 35 -2.41 0.88 -24.86
C ASP A 35 -2.28 1.70 -23.58
N ILE A 36 -1.63 2.86 -23.66
CA ILE A 36 -1.41 3.75 -22.50
C ILE A 36 -2.75 4.12 -21.83
N TYR A 37 -3.79 4.42 -22.61
CA TYR A 37 -5.10 4.79 -22.07
C TYR A 37 -5.77 3.66 -21.29
N SER A 38 -5.81 2.46 -21.88
CA SER A 38 -6.39 1.26 -21.26
C SER A 38 -5.60 0.86 -20.00
N GLN A 39 -4.28 0.97 -20.05
CA GLN A 39 -3.41 0.65 -18.93
C GLN A 39 -3.58 1.63 -17.76
N VAL A 40 -3.73 2.93 -18.02
CA VAL A 40 -4.02 3.94 -16.98
C VAL A 40 -5.41 3.73 -16.37
N LEU A 41 -6.40 3.32 -17.17
CA LEU A 41 -7.76 3.00 -16.69
C LEU A 41 -7.75 1.88 -15.65
N VAL A 42 -6.93 0.84 -15.84
CA VAL A 42 -6.77 -0.29 -14.91
C VAL A 42 -5.81 0.05 -13.75
N ALA A 43 -4.77 0.85 -14.01
CA ALA A 43 -3.82 1.27 -12.99
C ALA A 43 -4.45 2.20 -11.94
N LEU A 44 -5.41 3.04 -12.32
CA LEU A 44 -6.13 3.95 -11.40
C LEU A 44 -6.80 3.23 -10.21
N PRO A 45 -7.68 2.23 -10.41
CA PRO A 45 -8.29 1.52 -9.29
C PRO A 45 -7.26 0.74 -8.46
N LEU A 46 -6.22 0.17 -9.07
CA LEU A 46 -5.13 -0.51 -8.35
C LEU A 46 -4.33 0.46 -7.47
N ALA A 47 -4.00 1.64 -8.00
CA ALA A 47 -3.35 2.70 -7.23
C ALA A 47 -4.24 3.20 -6.08
N GLY A 48 -5.56 3.28 -6.30
CA GLY A 48 -6.54 3.59 -5.27
C GLY A 48 -6.52 2.57 -4.12
N LEU A 49 -6.52 1.27 -4.44
CA LEU A 49 -6.40 0.21 -3.43
C LEU A 49 -5.08 0.29 -2.63
N TYR A 50 -3.99 0.69 -3.28
CA TYR A 50 -2.71 0.91 -2.63
C TYR A 50 -2.72 2.11 -1.66
N GLU A 51 -3.33 3.23 -2.06
CA GLU A 51 -3.53 4.38 -1.17
C GLU A 51 -4.43 4.02 0.04
N VAL A 52 -5.52 3.28 -0.18
CA VAL A 52 -6.35 2.78 0.93
C VAL A 52 -5.53 1.87 1.86
N SER A 53 -4.66 1.01 1.33
CA SER A 53 -3.77 0.17 2.13
C SER A 53 -2.81 1.00 2.99
N ILE A 54 -2.30 2.12 2.47
CA ILE A 54 -1.46 3.08 3.24
C ILE A 54 -2.26 3.71 4.37
N LEU A 55 -3.49 4.14 4.11
CA LEU A 55 -4.34 4.77 5.11
C LEU A 55 -4.67 3.82 6.27
N VAL A 56 -5.07 2.59 5.96
CA VAL A 56 -5.38 1.55 6.96
C VAL A 56 -4.14 1.11 7.72
N SER A 57 -3.00 0.95 7.05
CA SER A 57 -1.73 0.67 7.72
C SER A 57 -1.32 1.81 8.67
N GLY A 58 -1.60 3.06 8.28
CA GLY A 58 -1.41 4.27 9.07
C GLY A 58 -2.18 4.29 10.38
N SER A 59 -3.47 3.92 10.36
CA SER A 59 -4.29 3.88 11.57
C SER A 59 -3.82 2.78 12.53
N ILE A 60 -3.53 1.59 12.00
CA ILE A 60 -3.05 0.45 12.80
C ILE A 60 -1.69 0.76 13.46
N GLN A 61 -0.76 1.40 12.75
CA GLN A 61 0.54 1.75 13.34
C GLN A 61 0.41 2.79 14.48
N ARG A 62 -0.52 3.75 14.35
CA ARG A 62 -0.79 4.73 15.42
C ARG A 62 -1.35 4.07 16.68
N GLU A 63 -2.25 3.10 16.52
CA GLU A 63 -2.77 2.30 17.65
C GLU A 63 -1.66 1.50 18.33
N ARG A 64 -0.77 0.84 17.57
CA ARG A 64 0.36 0.10 18.14
C ARG A 64 1.34 1.00 18.91
N LEU A 65 1.65 2.19 18.37
CA LEU A 65 2.54 3.16 19.03
C LEU A 65 1.94 3.71 20.34
N LYS A 66 0.62 3.86 20.43
CA LYS A 66 -0.05 4.26 21.67
C LYS A 66 0.02 3.15 22.72
N ALA A 67 -0.32 1.93 22.34
CA ALA A 67 -0.25 0.78 23.25
C ALA A 67 1.17 0.57 23.80
N GLU A 68 2.19 0.71 22.94
CA GLU A 68 3.60 0.57 23.35
C GLU A 68 4.07 1.69 24.30
N ARG A 69 3.56 2.91 24.16
CA ARG A 69 3.83 4.00 25.11
C ARG A 69 3.21 3.75 26.47
N GLU A 70 1.97 3.26 26.50
CA GLU A 70 1.25 2.95 27.75
C GLU A 70 1.97 1.85 28.54
N PHE A 71 2.56 0.85 27.87
CA PHE A 71 3.40 -0.16 28.52
C PHE A 71 4.72 0.38 29.09
N MET A 72 5.30 1.43 28.51
CA MET A 72 6.54 2.05 29.02
C MET A 72 6.30 3.07 30.14
N THR A 73 5.06 3.48 30.37
CA THR A 73 4.72 4.45 31.44
C THR A 73 4.15 3.79 32.71
N GLN A 74 4.00 2.45 32.73
CA GLN A 74 3.74 1.64 33.94
C GLN A 74 5.04 1.04 34.47
#